data_AF-A0A5M9ZVU7-F1
#
_entry.id   AF-A0A5M9ZVU7-F1
#
_cell.length_a   1.000
_cell.length_b   1.000
_cell.length_c   1.000
_cell.angle_alpha   90.00
_cell.angle_beta   90.00
_cell.angle_gamma   90.00
#
_symmetry.space_group_name_H-M   'P 1'
#
loop_
_entity.id
_entity.type
_entity.pdbx_description
1 polymer ?
#
loop_
_entity_poly.entity_id
_entity_poly.type
_entity_poly.pdbx_seq_one_letter_code
_entity_poly.pdbx_strand_id
1 'polypeptide(L)'
;MSINDNNRYHINLSLLSEQLRASVRTTDVTDMGNGLIVTDERTPYLKTYVQPNGIVRPRWEYPAPDRRGRIRGLKPYDVEAVKLLDSPIIPLTPFHLTGAAGQQTLLMRLHLDRQARRLAPHQVHTSLRLMQLVISSDERYGVWRAWQRLLQNAIDDGGTDAVLAAPIDRSMQLLVDALASPAGPSLVAALIIDEVERIHPDTGTQRGRDLRHAVEDIDYSEDGQEDQLSGLVDDAISLIEATTVRPDATRLAMMRALLTGIVNRLPDSALAASGTNRAVFGSVIILISWWLGRGLDRLAESALRLELATGPTAGTRAVRNGRPGWMR
;
A
#
# COMPACT_ATOMS: atom_id res chain seq x y z
N MET A 1 -0.53 -11.23 -41.07
CA MET A 1 -1.30 -10.79 -39.88
C MET A 1 -2.59 -11.58 -39.86
N SER A 2 -2.69 -12.58 -38.98
CA SER A 2 -3.86 -13.45 -38.88
C SER A 2 -4.97 -12.77 -38.08
N ILE A 3 -6.05 -12.47 -38.78
CA ILE A 3 -7.37 -12.20 -38.21
C ILE A 3 -7.87 -13.55 -37.68
N ASN A 4 -7.72 -13.87 -36.39
CA ASN A 4 -8.52 -14.90 -35.67
C ASN A 4 -8.19 -15.17 -34.19
N ASP A 5 -7.33 -14.40 -33.50
CA ASP A 5 -7.08 -14.65 -32.06
C ASP A 5 -8.11 -14.02 -31.10
N ASN A 6 -9.10 -13.26 -31.59
CA ASN A 6 -10.12 -12.62 -30.73
C ASN A 6 -11.18 -13.58 -30.15
N ASN A 7 -11.19 -14.85 -30.57
CA ASN A 7 -12.22 -15.83 -30.17
C ASN A 7 -11.79 -16.79 -29.06
N ARG A 8 -10.62 -16.61 -28.45
CA ARG A 8 -10.03 -17.61 -27.54
C ARG A 8 -10.62 -17.66 -26.12
N TYR A 9 -11.44 -16.67 -25.71
CA TYR A 9 -11.98 -16.61 -24.35
C TYR A 9 -13.43 -16.09 -24.30
N HIS A 10 -14.36 -16.77 -24.97
CA HIS A 10 -15.79 -16.53 -24.70
C HIS A 10 -16.15 -17.10 -23.32
N ILE A 11 -16.60 -16.23 -22.41
CA ILE A 11 -17.03 -16.62 -21.07
C ILE A 11 -18.54 -16.83 -21.05
N ASN A 12 -18.97 -17.93 -20.42
CA ASN A 12 -20.36 -18.14 -20.09
C ASN A 12 -20.73 -17.25 -18.89
N LEU A 13 -21.22 -16.04 -19.18
CA LEU A 13 -21.56 -15.03 -18.17
C LEU A 13 -22.70 -15.49 -17.26
N SER A 14 -23.68 -16.23 -17.76
CA SER A 14 -24.78 -16.75 -16.95
C SER A 14 -24.27 -17.72 -15.89
N LEU A 15 -23.40 -18.67 -16.29
CA LEU A 15 -22.78 -19.61 -15.37
C LEU A 15 -21.88 -18.90 -14.34
N LEU A 16 -21.09 -17.92 -14.77
CA LEU A 16 -20.25 -17.12 -13.86
C LEU A 16 -21.11 -16.37 -12.82
N SER A 17 -22.21 -15.76 -13.26
CA SER A 17 -23.16 -15.04 -12.39
C SER A 17 -23.76 -15.96 -11.33
N GLU A 18 -24.25 -17.14 -11.73
CA GLU A 18 -24.79 -18.15 -10.79
C GLU A 18 -23.74 -18.60 -9.78
N GLN A 19 -22.52 -18.90 -10.25
CA GLN A 19 -21.43 -19.35 -9.38
C GLN A 19 -20.98 -18.27 -8.40
N LEU A 20 -20.92 -17.01 -8.81
CA LEU A 20 -20.56 -15.89 -7.94
C LEU A 20 -21.62 -15.68 -6.85
N ARG A 21 -22.91 -15.64 -7.22
CA ARG A 21 -24.01 -15.51 -6.26
C ARG A 21 -24.06 -16.67 -5.26
N ALA A 22 -23.74 -17.89 -5.70
CA ALA A 22 -23.70 -19.06 -4.82
C ALA A 22 -22.47 -19.07 -3.90
N SER A 23 -21.34 -18.51 -4.33
CA SER A 23 -20.06 -18.64 -3.63
C SER A 23 -19.67 -17.47 -2.74
N VAL A 24 -20.24 -16.27 -2.95
CA VAL A 24 -19.91 -15.07 -2.18
C VAL A 24 -21.18 -14.34 -1.75
N ARG A 25 -21.44 -14.34 -0.44
CA ARG A 25 -22.65 -13.73 0.13
C ARG A 25 -22.68 -12.21 0.06
N THR A 26 -21.51 -11.58 0.08
CA THR A 26 -21.36 -10.11 0.06
C THR A 26 -21.40 -9.55 -1.35
N THR A 27 -21.57 -10.39 -2.38
CA THR A 27 -21.45 -9.98 -3.77
C THR A 27 -22.82 -9.91 -4.43
N ASP A 28 -23.09 -8.80 -5.11
CA ASP A 28 -24.24 -8.66 -5.99
C ASP A 28 -23.78 -8.61 -7.45
N VAL A 29 -24.55 -9.27 -8.33
CA VAL A 29 -24.24 -9.41 -9.76
C VAL A 29 -25.43 -8.91 -10.55
N THR A 30 -25.22 -7.81 -11.28
CA THR A 30 -26.19 -7.26 -12.23
C THR A 30 -25.84 -7.74 -13.64
N ASP A 31 -26.79 -8.37 -14.32
CA ASP A 31 -26.66 -8.77 -15.72
C ASP A 31 -27.07 -7.62 -16.64
N MET A 32 -26.17 -7.23 -17.55
CA MET A 32 -26.38 -6.15 -18.52
C MET A 32 -26.71 -6.68 -19.93
N GLY A 33 -26.87 -7.99 -20.09
CA GLY A 33 -27.06 -8.69 -21.37
C GLY A 33 -25.76 -8.89 -22.15
N ASN A 34 -24.93 -7.84 -22.26
CA ASN A 34 -23.62 -7.88 -22.94
C ASN A 34 -22.43 -7.83 -21.96
N GLY A 35 -22.65 -8.20 -20.70
CA GLY A 35 -21.64 -8.14 -19.64
C GLY A 35 -22.28 -8.28 -18.26
N LEU A 36 -21.43 -8.40 -17.24
CA LEU A 36 -21.85 -8.39 -15.84
C LEU A 36 -21.28 -7.17 -15.12
N ILE A 37 -22.02 -6.64 -14.15
CA ILE A 37 -21.50 -5.73 -13.13
C ILE A 37 -21.50 -6.49 -11.81
N VAL A 38 -20.32 -6.73 -11.26
CA VAL A 38 -20.13 -7.38 -9.97
C VAL A 38 -19.76 -6.33 -8.94
N THR A 39 -20.47 -6.30 -7.83
CA THR A 39 -20.25 -5.38 -6.69
C THR A 39 -20.10 -6.16 -5.41
N ASP A 40 -19.35 -5.64 -4.44
CA ASP A 40 -19.16 -6.26 -3.12
C ASP A 40 -19.55 -5.26 -2.03
N GLU A 41 -20.36 -5.69 -1.06
CA GLU A 41 -20.85 -4.86 0.05
C GLU A 41 -19.71 -4.25 0.89
N ARG A 42 -18.55 -4.91 0.95
CA ARG A 42 -17.36 -4.43 1.66
C ARG A 42 -16.70 -3.24 0.94
N THR A 43 -16.92 -3.11 -0.37
CA THR A 43 -16.38 -2.05 -1.23
C THR A 43 -17.49 -1.50 -2.13
N PRO A 44 -18.47 -0.78 -1.57
CA PRO A 44 -19.75 -0.50 -2.25
C PRO A 44 -19.62 0.40 -3.50
N TYR A 45 -18.54 1.15 -3.61
CA TYR A 45 -18.26 2.01 -4.78
C TYR A 45 -17.34 1.34 -5.81
N LEU A 46 -16.82 0.14 -5.54
CA LEU A 46 -16.04 -0.60 -6.50
C LEU A 46 -16.97 -1.44 -7.38
N LYS A 47 -17.01 -1.12 -8.67
CA LYS A 47 -17.75 -1.89 -9.66
C LYS A 47 -16.77 -2.66 -10.54
N THR A 48 -17.04 -3.95 -10.69
CA THR A 48 -16.23 -4.85 -11.50
C THR A 48 -17.00 -5.26 -12.75
N TYR A 49 -16.65 -4.66 -13.88
CA TYR A 49 -17.30 -4.92 -15.17
C TYR A 49 -16.66 -6.13 -15.84
N VAL A 50 -17.45 -7.16 -16.13
CA VAL A 50 -16.99 -8.37 -16.83
C VAL A 50 -17.58 -8.38 -18.24
N GLN A 51 -16.71 -8.40 -19.25
CA GLN A 51 -17.11 -8.45 -20.65
C GLN A 51 -17.25 -9.90 -21.16
N PRO A 52 -18.00 -10.17 -22.25
CA PRO A 52 -18.20 -11.51 -22.79
C PRO A 52 -16.91 -12.16 -23.32
N ASN A 53 -15.90 -11.36 -23.65
CA ASN A 53 -14.56 -11.78 -24.05
C ASN A 53 -13.64 -12.08 -22.85
N GLY A 54 -14.17 -12.06 -21.64
CA GLY A 54 -13.47 -12.35 -20.40
C GLY A 54 -12.57 -11.26 -19.85
N ILE A 55 -12.58 -10.06 -20.45
CA ILE A 55 -11.90 -8.89 -19.88
C ILE A 55 -12.68 -8.36 -18.69
N VAL A 56 -11.99 -8.21 -17.57
CA VAL A 56 -12.51 -7.60 -16.34
C VAL A 56 -11.93 -6.20 -16.21
N ARG A 57 -12.81 -5.21 -16.02
CA ARG A 57 -12.46 -3.80 -15.86
C ARG A 57 -13.02 -3.29 -14.54
N PRO A 58 -12.27 -3.43 -13.44
CA PRO A 58 -12.69 -2.88 -12.16
C PRO A 58 -12.46 -1.36 -12.15
N ARG A 59 -13.36 -0.62 -11.51
CA ARG A 59 -13.21 0.81 -11.29
C ARG A 59 -14.02 1.28 -10.10
N TRP A 60 -13.48 2.24 -9.37
CA TRP A 60 -14.22 2.98 -8.36
C TRP A 60 -15.15 3.97 -9.05
N GLU A 61 -16.40 4.04 -8.62
CA GLU A 61 -17.41 4.97 -9.11
C GLU A 61 -18.12 5.65 -7.95
N TYR A 62 -17.79 6.93 -7.74
CA TYR A 62 -18.44 7.73 -6.72
C TYR A 62 -19.65 8.46 -7.31
N PRO A 63 -20.82 8.41 -6.64
CA PRO A 63 -21.95 9.21 -7.05
C PRO A 63 -21.70 10.69 -6.75
N ALA A 64 -22.44 11.57 -7.43
CA ALA A 64 -22.48 12.97 -7.06
C ALA A 64 -22.99 13.12 -5.61
N PRO A 65 -22.40 14.04 -4.80
CA PRO A 65 -22.92 14.33 -3.47
C PRO A 65 -24.40 14.77 -3.52
N ASP A 66 -25.16 14.45 -2.48
CA ASP A 66 -26.53 14.91 -2.33
C ASP A 66 -26.62 16.43 -2.12
N ARG A 67 -27.83 16.99 -1.99
CA ARG A 67 -28.05 18.42 -1.74
C ARG A 67 -27.37 18.95 -0.46
N ARG A 68 -27.00 18.08 0.47
CA ARG A 68 -26.29 18.41 1.72
C ARG A 68 -24.78 18.15 1.59
N GLY A 69 -24.29 17.85 0.38
CA GLY A 69 -22.89 17.56 0.11
C GLY A 69 -22.43 16.21 0.66
N ARG A 70 -23.34 15.24 0.87
CA ARG A 70 -23.01 13.92 1.44
C ARG A 70 -23.02 12.84 0.36
N ILE A 71 -22.16 11.84 0.53
CA ILE A 71 -22.20 10.59 -0.23
C ILE A 71 -22.58 9.47 0.76
N ARG A 72 -23.64 8.71 0.45
CA ARG A 72 -24.22 7.72 1.38
C ARG A 72 -23.22 6.60 1.71
N GLY A 73 -22.72 6.57 2.94
CA GLY A 73 -21.76 5.55 3.40
C GLY A 73 -20.34 6.08 3.58
N LEU A 74 -20.07 7.33 3.18
CA LEU A 74 -18.79 8.01 3.39
C LEU A 74 -18.82 8.95 4.60
N LYS A 75 -17.70 9.05 5.30
CA LYS A 75 -17.50 10.05 6.36
C LYS A 75 -17.28 11.44 5.72
N PRO A 76 -17.49 12.55 6.44
CA PRO A 76 -17.28 13.89 5.87
C PRO A 76 -15.90 14.09 5.24
N TYR A 77 -14.82 13.64 5.89
CA TYR A 77 -13.46 13.72 5.34
C TYR A 77 -13.28 12.90 4.06
N ASP A 78 -13.87 11.71 3.98
CA ASP A 78 -13.83 10.88 2.77
C ASP A 78 -14.56 11.57 1.60
N VAL A 79 -15.66 12.29 1.89
CA VAL A 79 -16.38 13.06 0.87
C VAL A 79 -15.54 14.23 0.38
N GLU A 80 -14.83 14.94 1.27
CA GLU A 80 -13.88 15.98 0.84
C GLU A 80 -12.74 15.40 -0.01
N ALA A 81 -12.21 14.23 0.35
CA ALA A 81 -11.20 13.56 -0.46
C ALA A 81 -11.74 13.21 -1.86
N VAL A 82 -12.98 12.73 -1.97
CA VAL A 82 -13.63 12.46 -3.27
C VAL A 82 -13.76 13.73 -4.11
N LYS A 83 -14.07 14.88 -3.51
CA LYS A 83 -14.20 16.16 -4.25
C LYS A 83 -12.88 16.65 -4.84
N LEU A 84 -11.75 16.24 -4.26
CA LEU A 84 -10.42 16.58 -4.75
C LEU A 84 -9.88 15.60 -5.80
N LEU A 85 -10.61 14.52 -6.12
CA LEU A 85 -10.22 13.62 -7.19
C LEU A 85 -10.44 14.30 -8.55
N ASP A 86 -9.49 14.13 -9.46
CA ASP A 86 -9.61 14.61 -10.84
C ASP A 86 -10.83 14.02 -11.58
N SER A 87 -11.26 12.82 -11.15
CA SER A 87 -12.40 12.12 -11.72
C SER A 87 -13.13 11.33 -10.62
N PRO A 88 -14.48 11.33 -10.62
CA PRO A 88 -15.28 10.46 -9.74
C PRO A 88 -15.19 8.98 -10.14
N ILE A 89 -14.55 8.68 -11.28
CA ILE A 89 -14.30 7.34 -11.78
C ILE A 89 -12.79 7.08 -11.78
N ILE A 90 -12.34 6.11 -10.99
CA ILE A 90 -10.92 5.72 -10.92
C ILE A 90 -10.78 4.28 -11.45
N PRO A 91 -10.21 4.10 -12.65
CA PRO A 91 -9.99 2.77 -13.20
C PRO A 91 -8.90 2.03 -12.41
N LEU A 92 -9.11 0.74 -12.21
CA LEU A 92 -8.10 -0.20 -11.74
C LEU A 92 -7.54 -0.98 -12.94
N THR A 93 -6.40 -1.65 -12.75
CA THR A 93 -5.76 -2.46 -13.79
C THR A 93 -6.71 -3.55 -14.30
N PRO A 94 -7.03 -3.58 -15.61
CA PRO A 94 -7.82 -4.65 -16.18
C PRO A 94 -7.09 -5.99 -16.12
N PHE A 95 -7.84 -7.09 -16.04
CA PHE A 95 -7.29 -8.45 -16.09
C PHE A 95 -8.21 -9.38 -16.86
N HIS A 96 -7.68 -10.54 -17.27
CA HIS A 96 -8.45 -11.54 -18.00
C HIS A 96 -8.86 -12.69 -17.08
N LEU A 97 -10.11 -13.13 -17.21
CA LEU A 97 -10.56 -14.39 -16.66
C LEU A 97 -10.13 -15.51 -17.59
N THR A 98 -9.28 -16.39 -17.09
CA THR A 98 -8.69 -17.51 -17.84
C THR A 98 -9.12 -18.86 -17.25
N GLY A 99 -9.03 -19.91 -18.06
CA GLY A 99 -9.37 -21.27 -17.65
C GLY A 99 -10.87 -21.57 -17.63
N ALA A 100 -11.26 -22.64 -16.94
CA ALA A 100 -12.64 -23.10 -16.84
C ALA A 100 -13.47 -22.23 -15.85
N ALA A 101 -14.81 -22.36 -15.89
CA ALA A 101 -15.72 -21.54 -15.08
C ALA A 101 -15.36 -21.50 -13.58
N GLY A 102 -15.00 -22.65 -12.98
CA GLY A 102 -14.58 -22.69 -11.58
C GLY A 102 -13.31 -21.86 -11.29
N GLN A 103 -12.35 -21.85 -12.21
CA GLN A 103 -11.14 -21.03 -12.11
C GLN A 103 -11.46 -19.54 -12.30
N GLN A 104 -12.34 -19.20 -13.24
CA GLN A 104 -12.79 -17.82 -13.45
C GLN A 104 -13.49 -17.26 -12.21
N THR A 105 -14.38 -18.05 -11.59
CA THR A 105 -15.03 -17.70 -10.32
C THR A 105 -14.00 -17.51 -9.20
N LEU A 106 -13.00 -18.38 -9.09
CA LEU A 106 -11.93 -18.24 -8.10
C LEU A 106 -11.12 -16.94 -8.32
N LEU A 107 -10.76 -16.62 -9.56
CA LEU A 107 -10.04 -15.37 -9.88
C LEU A 107 -10.83 -14.13 -9.50
N MET A 108 -12.14 -14.12 -9.79
CA MET A 108 -13.03 -13.04 -9.36
C MET A 108 -13.09 -12.92 -7.84
N ARG A 109 -13.22 -14.04 -7.11
CA ARG A 109 -13.23 -14.06 -5.64
C ARG A 109 -11.95 -13.50 -5.04
N LEU A 110 -10.80 -13.97 -5.54
CA LEU A 110 -9.49 -13.47 -5.11
C LEU A 110 -9.33 -11.99 -5.39
N HIS A 111 -9.85 -11.51 -6.52
CA HIS A 111 -9.87 -10.07 -6.82
C HIS A 111 -10.71 -9.30 -5.81
N LEU A 112 -11.97 -9.70 -5.56
CA LEU A 112 -12.85 -9.03 -4.60
C LEU A 112 -12.28 -9.04 -3.18
N ASP A 113 -11.75 -10.17 -2.72
CA ASP A 113 -11.14 -10.29 -1.39
C ASP A 113 -9.87 -9.44 -1.27
N ARG A 114 -9.06 -9.36 -2.33
CA ARG A 114 -7.91 -8.45 -2.38
C ARG A 114 -8.35 -6.99 -2.27
N GLN A 115 -9.37 -6.57 -3.04
CA GLN A 115 -9.84 -5.18 -2.99
C GLN A 115 -10.50 -4.84 -1.65
N ALA A 116 -11.22 -5.77 -1.03
CA ALA A 116 -11.81 -5.57 0.30
C ALA A 116 -10.78 -5.39 1.42
N ARG A 117 -9.54 -5.84 1.22
CA ARG A 117 -8.43 -5.64 2.17
C ARG A 117 -7.65 -4.36 1.90
N ARG A 118 -7.73 -3.81 0.69
CA ARG A 118 -7.09 -2.55 0.32
C ARG A 118 -7.91 -1.36 0.84
N LEU A 119 -7.25 -0.22 0.97
CA LEU A 119 -7.90 1.05 1.17
C LEU A 119 -8.54 1.51 -0.13
N ALA A 120 -9.76 2.02 -0.01
CA ALA A 120 -10.39 2.70 -1.11
C ALA A 120 -9.71 4.06 -1.37
N PRO A 121 -9.73 4.59 -2.61
CA PRO A 121 -9.12 5.88 -2.92
C PRO A 121 -9.57 7.03 -2.01
N HIS A 122 -10.85 7.07 -1.64
CA HIS A 122 -11.40 8.10 -0.75
C HIS A 122 -10.93 8.01 0.71
N GLN A 123 -10.30 6.90 1.11
CA GLN A 123 -9.75 6.69 2.46
C GLN A 123 -8.30 7.16 2.58
N VAL A 124 -7.69 7.61 1.48
CA VAL A 124 -6.35 8.21 1.48
C VAL A 124 -6.51 9.72 1.34
N HIS A 125 -6.16 10.46 2.40
CA HIS A 125 -6.43 11.89 2.53
C HIS A 125 -5.18 12.74 2.28
N THR A 126 -4.16 12.19 1.60
CA THR A 126 -2.90 12.88 1.32
C THR A 126 -3.12 14.24 0.67
N SER A 127 -4.02 14.36 -0.31
CA SER A 127 -4.34 15.66 -0.95
C SER A 127 -4.91 16.70 0.01
N LEU A 128 -5.55 16.29 1.11
CA LEU A 128 -6.06 17.18 2.16
C LEU A 128 -5.00 17.55 3.19
N ARG A 129 -3.96 16.73 3.38
CA ARG A 129 -3.04 16.82 4.51
C ARG A 129 -1.61 17.16 4.12
N LEU A 130 -1.24 17.00 2.86
CA LEU A 130 0.14 17.20 2.41
C LEU A 130 0.68 18.57 2.81
N MET A 131 -0.09 19.63 2.56
CA MET A 131 0.29 20.99 2.96
C MET A 131 0.53 21.12 4.47
N GLN A 132 -0.26 20.42 5.30
CA GLN A 132 -0.08 20.44 6.75
C GLN A 132 1.20 19.71 7.17
N LEU A 133 1.54 18.60 6.52
CA LEU A 133 2.79 17.88 6.74
C LEU A 133 4.02 18.71 6.33
N VAL A 134 3.91 19.49 5.25
CA VAL A 134 4.98 20.38 4.77
C VAL A 134 5.24 21.52 5.77
N ILE A 135 4.20 22.19 6.25
CA ILE A 135 4.37 23.43 7.04
C ILE A 135 4.37 23.23 8.55
N SER A 136 3.85 22.11 9.06
CA SER A 136 3.65 21.89 10.50
C SER A 136 4.49 20.75 11.05
N SER A 137 5.45 21.07 11.92
CA SER A 137 6.18 20.08 12.71
C SER A 137 5.25 19.26 13.61
N ASP A 138 4.19 19.86 14.16
CA ASP A 138 3.24 19.16 15.03
C ASP A 138 2.50 18.03 14.31
N GLU A 139 2.16 18.20 13.03
CA GLU A 139 1.56 17.14 12.22
C GLU A 139 2.57 16.03 11.92
N ARG A 140 3.83 16.38 11.62
CA ARG A 140 4.93 15.41 11.46
C ARG A 140 5.18 14.63 12.76
N TYR A 141 5.13 15.28 13.93
CA TYR A 141 5.13 14.60 15.23
C TYR A 141 3.92 13.69 15.41
N GLY A 142 2.76 14.08 14.88
CA GLY A 142 1.57 13.24 14.84
C GLY A 142 1.83 11.91 14.12
N VAL A 143 2.49 11.95 12.96
CA VAL A 143 2.88 10.76 12.18
C VAL A 143 3.84 9.88 12.98
N TRP A 144 4.90 10.45 13.54
CA TRP A 144 5.87 9.70 14.34
C TRP A 144 5.24 9.06 15.58
N ARG A 145 4.39 9.78 16.33
CA ARG A 145 3.66 9.22 17.48
C ARG A 145 2.69 8.12 17.06
N ALA A 146 2.02 8.28 15.92
CA ALA A 146 1.13 7.27 15.37
C ALA A 146 1.91 6.00 15.01
N TRP A 147 3.08 6.13 14.38
CA TRP A 147 3.98 5.02 14.12
C TRP A 147 4.35 4.26 15.39
N GLN A 148 4.90 4.95 16.40
CA GLN A 148 5.34 4.32 17.64
C GLN A 148 4.18 3.57 18.33
N ARG A 149 2.98 4.17 18.34
CA ARG A 149 1.79 3.54 18.90
C ARG A 149 1.36 2.29 18.13
N LEU A 150 1.28 2.37 16.81
CA LEU A 150 0.85 1.23 15.98
C LEU A 150 1.85 0.07 16.04
N LEU A 151 3.15 0.38 16.06
CA LEU A 151 4.19 -0.62 16.24
C LEU A 151 4.10 -1.27 17.62
N GLN A 152 3.90 -0.49 18.68
CA GLN A 152 3.74 -1.04 20.02
C GLN A 152 2.49 -1.92 20.13
N ASN A 153 1.35 -1.50 19.58
CA ASN A 153 0.15 -2.32 19.52
C ASN A 153 0.42 -3.65 18.80
N ALA A 154 1.13 -3.64 17.67
CA ALA A 154 1.47 -4.86 16.94
C ALA A 154 2.37 -5.80 17.76
N ILE A 155 3.26 -5.26 18.58
CA ILE A 155 4.10 -6.04 19.49
C ILE A 155 3.26 -6.63 20.62
N ASP A 156 2.42 -5.81 21.25
CA ASP A 156 1.55 -6.21 22.37
C ASP A 156 0.54 -7.28 21.95
N ASP A 157 0.00 -7.17 20.73
CA ASP A 157 -0.92 -8.13 20.13
C ASP A 157 -0.20 -9.38 19.56
N GLY A 158 1.14 -9.39 19.54
CA GLY A 158 1.95 -10.49 19.00
C GLY A 158 1.87 -10.63 17.48
N GLY A 159 1.40 -9.60 16.77
CA GLY A 159 1.24 -9.61 15.31
C GLY A 159 0.54 -8.36 14.76
N THR A 160 0.61 -8.18 13.44
CA THR A 160 0.02 -7.00 12.76
C THR A 160 -1.42 -7.20 12.32
N ASP A 161 -1.94 -8.43 12.38
CA ASP A 161 -3.24 -8.78 11.79
C ASP A 161 -4.39 -8.03 12.47
N ALA A 162 -4.37 -7.91 13.80
CA ALA A 162 -5.37 -7.16 14.56
C ALA A 162 -5.34 -5.66 14.20
N VAL A 163 -4.14 -5.06 14.20
CA VAL A 163 -3.92 -3.65 13.85
C VAL A 163 -4.38 -3.34 12.43
N LEU A 164 -4.11 -4.23 11.47
CA LEU A 164 -4.49 -4.04 10.07
C LEU A 164 -5.97 -4.37 9.81
N ALA A 165 -6.57 -5.32 10.53
CA ALA A 165 -8.00 -5.64 10.38
C ALA A 165 -8.92 -4.61 11.06
N ALA A 166 -8.41 -3.84 12.01
CA ALA A 166 -9.17 -2.82 12.71
C ALA A 166 -9.69 -1.69 11.77
N PRO A 167 -10.81 -1.05 12.11
CA PRO A 167 -11.23 0.18 11.43
C PRO A 167 -10.13 1.24 11.46
N ILE A 168 -9.99 2.01 10.38
CA ILE A 168 -8.99 3.08 10.27
C ILE A 168 -9.33 4.17 11.29
N ASP A 169 -8.51 4.24 12.33
CA ASP A 169 -8.54 5.29 13.34
C ASP A 169 -7.62 6.46 12.96
N ARG A 170 -7.51 7.46 13.83
CA ARG A 170 -6.67 8.64 13.57
C ARG A 170 -5.19 8.28 13.39
N SER A 171 -4.67 7.32 14.17
CA SER A 171 -3.26 6.94 14.11
C SER A 171 -2.95 6.23 12.79
N MET A 172 -3.77 5.27 12.39
CA MET A 172 -3.63 4.62 11.08
C MET A 172 -3.79 5.62 9.93
N GLN A 173 -4.76 6.53 10.02
CA GLN A 173 -4.99 7.54 8.99
C GLN A 173 -3.77 8.46 8.79
N LEU A 174 -3.18 8.97 9.89
CA LEU A 174 -1.96 9.78 9.86
C LEU A 174 -0.82 9.09 9.09
N LEU A 175 -0.59 7.81 9.38
CA LEU A 175 0.49 7.05 8.77
C LEU A 175 0.19 6.70 7.31
N VAL A 176 -1.06 6.36 6.99
CA VAL A 176 -1.53 6.12 5.62
C VAL A 176 -1.33 7.36 4.74
N ASP A 177 -1.75 8.53 5.23
CA ASP A 177 -1.66 9.78 4.46
C ASP A 177 -0.21 10.19 4.21
N ALA A 178 0.66 10.00 5.21
CA ALA A 178 2.09 10.28 5.12
C ALA A 178 2.82 9.29 4.20
N LEU A 179 2.51 7.98 4.30
CA LEU A 179 3.09 6.97 3.41
C LEU A 179 2.57 7.08 1.97
N ALA A 180 1.38 7.61 1.75
CA ALA A 180 0.86 7.88 0.41
C ALA A 180 1.34 9.23 -0.16
N SER A 181 2.20 9.97 0.55
CA SER A 181 2.84 11.19 0.04
C SER A 181 4.08 10.88 -0.81
N PRO A 182 4.60 11.86 -1.58
CA PRO A 182 5.85 11.71 -2.33
C PRO A 182 7.02 11.26 -1.44
N ALA A 183 7.07 11.76 -0.20
CA ALA A 183 8.08 11.43 0.79
C ALA A 183 7.85 10.08 1.52
N GLY A 184 6.83 9.31 1.14
CA GLY A 184 6.50 8.05 1.81
C GLY A 184 7.66 7.05 1.90
N PRO A 185 8.44 6.79 0.83
CA PRO A 185 9.62 5.93 0.91
C PRO A 185 10.70 6.49 1.84
N SER A 186 10.94 7.80 1.79
CA SER A 186 11.88 8.53 2.66
C SER A 186 11.46 8.42 4.12
N LEU A 187 10.16 8.47 4.40
CA LEU A 187 9.60 8.18 5.72
C LEU A 187 9.93 6.78 6.21
N VAL A 188 9.86 5.76 5.34
CA VAL A 188 10.26 4.41 5.74
C VAL A 188 11.75 4.37 6.10
N ALA A 189 12.63 5.02 5.34
CA ALA A 189 14.06 5.07 5.64
C ALA A 189 14.32 5.78 6.97
N ALA A 190 13.68 6.93 7.20
CA ALA A 190 13.81 7.68 8.45
C ALA A 190 13.31 6.89 9.68
N LEU A 191 12.23 6.12 9.54
CA LEU A 191 11.76 5.24 10.61
C LEU A 191 12.74 4.10 10.93
N ILE A 192 13.51 3.65 9.93
CA ILE A 192 14.59 2.67 10.14
C ILE A 192 15.74 3.31 10.90
N ILE A 193 16.16 4.53 10.50
CA ILE A 193 17.19 5.31 11.21
C ILE A 193 16.79 5.50 12.68
N ASP A 194 15.60 6.02 12.94
CA ASP A 194 15.07 6.23 14.30
C ASP A 194 15.12 4.94 15.14
N GLU A 195 14.87 3.77 14.53
CA GLU A 195 14.91 2.48 15.22
C GLU A 195 16.33 1.97 15.49
N VAL A 196 17.28 2.24 14.60
CA VAL A 196 18.71 1.91 14.80
C VAL A 196 19.31 2.77 15.91
N GLU A 197 19.01 4.08 15.90
CA GLU A 197 19.47 5.02 16.92
C GLU A 197 18.88 4.74 18.30
N ARG A 198 17.63 4.26 18.37
CA ARG A 198 17.01 3.83 19.63
C ARG A 198 17.86 2.76 20.36
N ILE A 199 18.61 1.94 19.62
CA ILE A 199 19.45 0.87 20.17
C ILE A 199 20.86 1.39 20.55
N HIS A 200 21.29 2.51 19.98
CA HIS A 200 22.58 3.17 20.27
C HIS A 200 22.35 4.56 20.86
N PRO A 201 21.92 4.68 22.13
CA PRO A 201 21.98 5.96 22.82
C PRO A 201 23.43 6.26 23.19
N ASP A 202 24.32 6.51 22.22
CA ASP A 202 25.73 6.78 22.52
C ASP A 202 25.88 8.10 23.30
N THR A 203 26.25 7.94 24.56
CA THR A 203 27.11 8.81 25.39
C THR A 203 26.95 10.33 25.22
N GLY A 204 26.10 10.93 26.06
CA GLY A 204 26.38 12.27 26.61
C GLY A 204 26.15 13.48 25.73
N THR A 205 25.52 13.37 24.57
CA THR A 205 25.02 14.55 23.84
C THR A 205 23.51 14.56 23.80
N GLN A 206 22.93 15.75 23.69
CA GLN A 206 21.49 16.06 23.79
C GLN A 206 20.57 15.30 22.80
N ARG A 207 21.12 14.38 21.99
CA ARG A 207 20.46 13.55 20.97
C ARG A 207 19.46 12.52 21.48
N GLY A 208 19.38 12.28 22.80
CA GLY A 208 18.23 11.55 23.37
C GLY A 208 16.88 12.25 23.16
N ARG A 209 16.88 13.52 22.70
CA ARG A 209 15.69 14.27 22.26
C ARG A 209 15.48 14.29 20.73
N ASP A 210 16.43 13.75 19.96
CA ASP A 210 16.55 13.90 18.49
C ASP A 210 16.20 12.62 17.71
N LEU A 211 15.48 11.66 18.31
CA LEU A 211 14.92 10.45 17.65
C LEU A 211 13.74 10.80 16.72
N ARG A 212 13.99 11.69 15.78
CA ARG A 212 12.97 12.45 15.04
C ARG A 212 13.38 12.64 13.58
N HIS A 213 14.20 11.76 13.00
CA HIS A 213 14.55 11.84 11.58
C HIS A 213 13.28 11.84 10.73
N ALA A 214 12.26 11.06 11.15
CA ALA A 214 10.95 11.04 10.51
C ALA A 214 10.14 12.35 10.63
N VAL A 215 10.61 13.31 11.43
CA VAL A 215 9.99 14.61 11.68
C VAL A 215 10.85 15.75 11.15
N GLU A 216 12.16 15.68 11.32
CA GLU A 216 13.10 16.78 11.09
C GLU A 216 13.77 16.69 9.72
N ASP A 217 14.07 15.48 9.25
CA ASP A 217 14.84 15.27 8.01
C ASP A 217 13.97 14.93 6.80
N ILE A 218 12.66 14.76 7.02
CA ILE A 218 11.71 14.58 5.92
C ILE A 218 11.15 15.93 5.52
N ASP A 219 11.52 16.36 4.32
CA ASP A 219 10.71 17.28 3.54
C ASP A 219 9.60 16.49 2.81
N TYR A 220 8.37 16.94 3.02
CA TYR A 220 7.17 16.40 2.36
C TYR A 220 6.82 17.15 1.07
N SER A 221 7.60 18.16 0.68
CA SER A 221 7.48 18.84 -0.61
C SER A 221 7.72 17.87 -1.78
N GLU A 222 7.26 18.20 -2.98
CA GLU A 222 7.47 17.31 -4.15
C GLU A 222 8.92 17.34 -4.65
N ASP A 223 9.67 18.39 -4.32
CA ASP A 223 11.00 18.64 -4.86
C ASP A 223 12.07 17.78 -4.16
N GLY A 224 13.05 17.29 -4.93
CA GLY A 224 14.24 16.62 -4.39
C GLY A 224 13.98 15.27 -3.71
N GLN A 225 12.81 14.65 -3.89
CA GLN A 225 12.46 13.41 -3.19
C GLN A 225 13.37 12.22 -3.52
N GLU A 226 13.94 12.16 -4.73
CA GLU A 226 14.90 11.14 -5.10
C GLU A 226 16.24 11.29 -4.34
N ASP A 227 16.75 12.52 -4.25
CA ASP A 227 17.98 12.82 -3.51
C ASP A 227 17.80 12.61 -2.00
N GLN A 228 16.65 13.06 -1.45
CA GLN A 228 16.29 12.82 -0.05
C GLN A 228 16.21 11.33 0.25
N LEU A 229 15.55 10.55 -0.61
CA LEU A 229 15.46 9.10 -0.45
C LEU A 229 16.84 8.45 -0.49
N SER A 230 17.69 8.83 -1.46
CA SER A 230 19.05 8.29 -1.57
C SER A 230 19.87 8.56 -0.31
N GLY A 231 19.87 9.81 0.18
CA GLY A 231 20.59 10.20 1.39
C GLY A 231 20.15 9.40 2.61
N LEU A 232 18.84 9.32 2.86
CA LEU A 232 18.30 8.59 4.02
C LEU A 232 18.54 7.07 3.91
N VAL A 233 18.55 6.51 2.71
CA VAL A 233 18.89 5.09 2.52
C VAL A 233 20.37 4.83 2.81
N ASP A 234 21.28 5.71 2.34
CA ASP A 234 22.72 5.59 2.61
C ASP A 234 23.04 5.75 4.10
N ASP A 235 22.36 6.67 4.78
CA ASP A 235 22.46 6.86 6.23
C ASP A 235 21.94 5.63 6.99
N ALA A 236 20.77 5.11 6.61
CA ALA A 236 20.21 3.91 7.20
C ALA A 236 21.14 2.70 7.04
N ILE A 237 21.73 2.53 5.85
CA ILE A 237 22.71 1.46 5.59
C ILE A 237 23.92 1.63 6.50
N SER A 238 24.51 2.82 6.52
CA SER A 238 25.70 3.12 7.31
C SER A 238 25.48 2.85 8.80
N LEU A 239 24.33 3.26 9.34
CA LEU A 239 23.95 3.02 10.73
C LEU A 239 23.71 1.54 11.03
N ILE A 240 23.07 0.80 10.13
CA ILE A 240 22.88 -0.65 10.27
C ILE A 240 24.23 -1.39 10.24
N GLU A 241 25.17 -1.02 9.37
CA GLU A 241 26.51 -1.65 9.31
C GLU A 241 27.36 -1.35 10.55
N ALA A 242 27.24 -0.13 11.09
CA ALA A 242 27.93 0.28 12.31
C ALA A 242 27.32 -0.35 13.59
N THR A 243 26.11 -0.87 13.50
CA THR A 243 25.41 -1.49 14.64
C THR A 243 26.10 -2.77 15.08
N THR A 244 26.72 -2.74 16.27
CA THR A 244 27.35 -3.91 16.89
C THR A 244 26.41 -4.65 17.84
N VAL A 245 25.36 -3.97 18.33
CA VAL A 245 24.35 -4.53 19.22
C VAL A 245 23.33 -5.34 18.42
N ARG A 246 23.00 -6.54 18.90
CA ARG A 246 21.97 -7.37 18.28
C ARG A 246 20.59 -6.70 18.43
N PRO A 247 19.86 -6.44 17.33
CA PRO A 247 18.57 -5.78 17.43
C PRO A 247 17.49 -6.68 18.04
N ASP A 248 16.44 -6.06 18.56
CA ASP A 248 15.21 -6.75 18.96
C ASP A 248 14.51 -7.33 17.71
N ALA A 249 14.70 -8.62 17.49
CA ALA A 249 14.17 -9.32 16.33
C ALA A 249 12.63 -9.30 16.26
N THR A 250 11.94 -9.22 17.41
CA THR A 250 10.48 -9.16 17.45
C THR A 250 10.01 -7.80 16.94
N ARG A 251 10.60 -6.73 17.48
CA ARG A 251 10.26 -5.36 17.07
C ARG A 251 10.54 -5.10 15.60
N LEU A 252 11.70 -5.53 15.09
CA LEU A 252 12.01 -5.40 13.65
C LEU A 252 11.10 -6.24 12.76
N ALA A 253 10.71 -7.44 13.20
CA ALA A 253 9.74 -8.25 12.47
C ALA A 253 8.37 -7.56 12.40
N MET A 254 7.91 -6.96 13.50
CA MET A 254 6.65 -6.20 13.56
C MET A 254 6.72 -4.94 12.71
N MET A 255 7.83 -4.19 12.78
CA MET A 255 8.07 -3.01 11.95
C MET A 255 7.95 -3.35 10.46
N ARG A 256 8.67 -4.39 10.01
CA ARG A 256 8.60 -4.86 8.62
C ARG A 256 7.19 -5.27 8.21
N ALA A 257 6.52 -6.08 9.04
CA ALA A 257 5.18 -6.59 8.75
C ALA A 257 4.15 -5.46 8.68
N LEU A 258 4.25 -4.47 9.57
CA LEU A 258 3.32 -3.36 9.65
C LEU A 258 3.47 -2.43 8.45
N LEU A 259 4.70 -2.03 8.12
CA LEU A 259 4.99 -1.19 6.96
C LEU A 259 4.58 -1.87 5.64
N THR A 260 4.94 -3.14 5.49
CA THR A 260 4.52 -3.95 4.33
C THR A 260 3.00 -4.04 4.25
N GLY A 261 2.34 -4.28 5.38
CA GLY A 261 0.89 -4.37 5.49
C GLY A 261 0.19 -3.07 5.07
N ILE A 262 0.67 -1.92 5.54
CA ILE A 262 0.08 -0.62 5.20
C ILE A 262 0.29 -0.31 3.72
N VAL A 263 1.53 -0.44 3.21
CA VAL A 263 1.87 -0.17 1.80
C VAL A 263 1.07 -1.06 0.84
N ASN A 264 0.88 -2.34 1.17
CA ASN A 264 0.07 -3.24 0.36
C ASN A 264 -1.42 -2.86 0.33
N ARG A 265 -1.90 -2.13 1.33
CA ARG A 265 -3.28 -1.65 1.38
C ARG A 265 -3.47 -0.32 0.65
N LEU A 266 -2.43 0.50 0.48
CA LEU A 266 -2.52 1.74 -0.28
C LEU A 266 -3.01 1.46 -1.72
N PRO A 267 -3.96 2.24 -2.27
CA PRO A 267 -4.45 2.05 -3.63
C PRO A 267 -3.41 2.52 -4.65
N ASP A 268 -3.35 1.84 -5.80
CA ASP A 268 -2.40 2.15 -6.89
C ASP A 268 -2.53 3.58 -7.40
N SER A 269 -3.75 4.11 -7.41
CA SER A 269 -4.04 5.49 -7.82
C SER A 269 -3.39 6.52 -6.89
N ALA A 270 -3.34 6.27 -5.58
CA ALA A 270 -2.72 7.19 -4.63
C ALA A 270 -1.19 7.18 -4.78
N LEU A 271 -0.60 5.98 -4.92
CA LEU A 271 0.84 5.85 -5.17
C LEU A 271 1.25 6.52 -6.49
N ALA A 272 0.45 6.34 -7.54
CA ALA A 272 0.69 6.99 -8.83
C ALA A 272 0.58 8.52 -8.74
N ALA A 273 -0.40 9.04 -8.01
CA ALA A 273 -0.58 10.47 -7.80
C ALA A 273 0.60 11.10 -7.04
N SER A 274 1.27 10.34 -6.17
CA SER A 274 2.45 10.81 -5.43
C SER A 274 3.78 10.47 -6.11
N GLY A 275 3.76 10.03 -7.38
CA GLY A 275 4.97 9.71 -8.14
C GLY A 275 5.75 8.48 -7.64
N THR A 276 5.13 7.61 -6.83
CA THR A 276 5.78 6.44 -6.24
C THR A 276 5.10 5.13 -6.67
N ASN A 277 5.65 4.00 -6.21
CA ASN A 277 5.03 2.69 -6.38
C ASN A 277 5.50 1.71 -5.30
N ARG A 278 4.82 0.57 -5.17
CA ARG A 278 5.17 -0.44 -4.15
C ARG A 278 6.58 -1.02 -4.31
N ALA A 279 7.18 -0.98 -5.50
CA ALA A 279 8.54 -1.46 -5.70
C ALA A 279 9.56 -0.54 -5.00
N VAL A 280 9.34 0.78 -5.03
CA VAL A 280 10.17 1.76 -4.29
C VAL A 280 10.06 1.55 -2.78
N PHE A 281 8.85 1.34 -2.24
CA PHE A 281 8.72 0.97 -0.83
C PHE A 281 9.42 -0.35 -0.51
N GLY A 282 9.31 -1.34 -1.41
CA GLY A 282 9.96 -2.62 -1.26
C GLY A 282 11.47 -2.53 -1.17
N SER A 283 12.11 -1.65 -1.95
CA SER A 283 13.56 -1.46 -1.91
C SER A 283 14.07 -0.81 -0.62
N VAL A 284 13.22 -0.11 0.13
CA VAL A 284 13.57 0.45 1.44
C VAL A 284 13.25 -0.53 2.57
N ILE A 285 12.04 -1.12 2.56
CA ILE A 285 11.61 -2.10 3.59
C ILE A 285 12.53 -3.32 3.64
N ILE A 286 13.18 -3.68 2.53
CA ILE A 286 14.13 -4.78 2.46
C ILE A 286 15.33 -4.59 3.40
N LEU A 287 15.70 -3.34 3.73
CA LEU A 287 16.78 -3.02 4.68
C LEU A 287 16.49 -3.61 6.07
N ILE A 288 15.22 -3.63 6.51
CA ILE A 288 14.83 -4.26 7.78
C ILE A 288 15.05 -5.78 7.75
N SER A 289 14.81 -6.41 6.59
CA SER A 289 15.05 -7.85 6.41
C SER A 289 16.54 -8.18 6.42
N TRP A 290 17.35 -7.32 5.81
CA TRP A 290 18.80 -7.43 5.85
C TRP A 290 19.32 -7.26 7.29
N TRP A 291 18.83 -6.26 8.03
CA TRP A 291 19.21 -6.04 9.43
C TRP A 291 18.85 -7.21 10.35
N LEU A 292 17.73 -7.90 10.09
CA LEU A 292 17.34 -9.12 10.80
C LEU A 292 18.28 -10.33 10.57
N GLY A 293 19.25 -10.25 9.64
CA GLY A 293 20.25 -11.28 9.39
C GLY A 293 19.71 -12.60 8.84
N ARG A 294 18.45 -12.63 8.36
CA ARG A 294 17.82 -13.84 7.82
C ARG A 294 17.94 -13.84 6.30
N GLY A 295 18.73 -14.79 5.80
CA GLY A 295 19.25 -14.88 4.44
C GLY A 295 18.25 -14.75 3.28
N LEU A 296 18.85 -14.65 2.09
CA LEU A 296 18.29 -14.46 0.75
C LEU A 296 16.93 -15.10 0.46
N ASP A 297 16.63 -16.26 1.05
CA ASP A 297 15.36 -16.98 0.86
C ASP A 297 14.15 -16.22 1.40
N ARG A 298 14.31 -15.43 2.47
CA ARG A 298 13.22 -14.57 3.02
C ARG A 298 13.19 -13.17 2.42
N LEU A 299 14.27 -12.73 1.76
CA LEU A 299 14.28 -11.53 0.92
C LEU A 299 13.40 -11.75 -0.32
N ALA A 300 13.47 -12.93 -0.94
CA ALA A 300 12.56 -13.35 -1.99
C ALA A 300 11.09 -13.40 -1.53
N GLU A 301 10.81 -13.93 -0.33
CA GLU A 301 9.46 -13.96 0.24
C GLU A 301 8.90 -12.56 0.55
N SER A 302 9.74 -11.64 1.02
CA SER A 302 9.34 -10.24 1.29
C SER A 302 9.06 -9.48 -0.01
N ALA A 303 9.91 -9.69 -1.03
CA ALA A 303 9.72 -9.18 -2.39
C ALA A 303 8.48 -9.79 -3.08
N LEU A 304 8.12 -11.05 -2.79
CA LEU A 304 6.92 -11.73 -3.28
C LEU A 304 5.63 -11.27 -2.57
N ARG A 305 5.70 -10.91 -1.27
CA ARG A 305 4.56 -10.45 -0.46
C ARG A 305 4.23 -8.98 -0.67
N LEU A 306 5.23 -8.14 -0.96
CA LEU A 306 4.97 -6.91 -1.69
C LEU A 306 4.50 -7.33 -3.07
N GLU A 307 3.34 -6.88 -3.51
CA GLU A 307 2.91 -7.10 -4.89
C GLU A 307 3.84 -6.34 -5.83
N LEU A 308 5.04 -6.86 -6.05
CA LEU A 308 5.89 -6.53 -7.18
C LEU A 308 5.12 -6.98 -8.41
N ALA A 309 4.18 -6.15 -8.85
CA ALA A 309 3.92 -5.99 -10.26
C ALA A 309 5.24 -5.52 -10.87
N THR A 310 6.15 -6.46 -11.09
CA THR A 310 7.36 -6.21 -11.86
C THR A 310 6.89 -5.84 -13.25
N GLY A 311 6.83 -4.53 -13.51
CA GLY A 311 7.13 -4.02 -14.84
C GLY A 311 8.43 -4.68 -15.31
N PRO A 312 8.56 -5.02 -16.59
CA PRO A 312 9.69 -5.77 -17.09
C PRO A 312 10.91 -4.86 -17.08
N THR A 313 11.66 -4.75 -15.98
CA THR A 313 13.10 -4.39 -15.99
C THR A 313 13.83 -4.28 -14.63
N ALA A 314 13.20 -4.14 -13.46
CA ALA A 314 13.96 -3.85 -12.22
C ALA A 314 14.08 -5.01 -11.21
N GLY A 315 13.08 -5.90 -11.12
CA GLY A 315 12.97 -6.85 -10.00
C GLY A 315 13.99 -8.00 -9.97
N THR A 316 14.54 -8.41 -11.11
CA THR A 316 15.48 -9.56 -11.18
C THR A 316 16.96 -9.17 -11.07
N ARG A 317 17.29 -7.86 -11.04
CA ARG A 317 18.66 -7.38 -10.78
C ARG A 317 18.91 -7.01 -9.33
N ALA A 318 17.90 -7.07 -8.47
CA ALA A 318 17.93 -6.44 -7.16
C ALA A 318 18.80 -7.13 -6.10
N VAL A 319 19.43 -8.29 -6.34
CA VAL A 319 20.35 -8.88 -5.35
C VAL A 319 21.46 -9.69 -6.03
N ARG A 320 22.73 -9.28 -5.85
CA ARG A 320 23.92 -10.10 -6.18
C ARG A 320 24.78 -10.17 -4.93
N ASN A 321 25.11 -11.38 -4.45
CA ASN A 321 25.95 -11.63 -3.28
C ASN A 321 25.48 -10.99 -1.96
N GLY A 322 24.16 -10.92 -1.70
CA GLY A 322 23.64 -10.39 -0.44
C GLY A 322 23.60 -8.86 -0.33
N ARG A 323 23.89 -8.13 -1.41
CA ARG A 323 23.70 -6.67 -1.52
C ARG A 323 22.55 -6.33 -2.47
N PRO A 324 21.80 -5.24 -2.23
CA PRO A 324 20.84 -4.73 -3.20
C PRO A 324 21.54 -4.38 -4.53
N GLY A 325 21.22 -5.11 -5.59
CA GLY A 325 21.93 -5.09 -6.88
C GLY A 325 21.66 -3.86 -7.77
N TRP A 326 21.10 -2.80 -7.20
CA TRP A 326 21.04 -1.46 -7.78
C TRP A 326 22.25 -0.59 -7.36
N MET A 327 23.13 -1.11 -6.48
CA MET A 327 24.48 -0.56 -6.29
C MET A 327 25.30 -0.73 -7.58
N ARG A 328 25.42 0.36 -8.34
CA ARG A 328 26.61 0.67 -9.13
C ARG A 328 27.32 1.83 -8.49
#